data_AF-A0A7V3M1F5-F1
#
_entry.id   AF-A0A7V3M1F5-F1
#
_cell.length_a   1.000
_cell.length_b   1.000
_cell.length_c   1.000
_cell.angle_alpha   90.00
_cell.angle_beta   90.00
_cell.angle_gamma   90.00
#
_symmetry.space_group_name_H-M   'P 1'
#
loop_
_entity.id
_entity.type
_entity.pdbx_description
1 polymer ?
#
loop_
_entity_poly.entity_id
_entity_poly.type
_entity_poly.pdbx_seq_one_letter_code
_entity_poly.pdbx_strand_id
1 'polypeptide(L)'
;MTLKTIGPTAPPKDFVPLEFLNYLLTLLHDSRQLGWITGDGVHQSLLAKLLNAKRKLEAGQGAVAKNLLKAFLNEVQAVSCPEFTCPGNKPLTSEAYALLYFNGQYLWERLP
;
A
#
# COMPACT_ATOMS: atom_id res chain seq x y z
N MET A 1 -8.60 -20.84 -16.40
CA MET A 1 -7.90 -19.91 -15.48
C MET A 1 -8.47 -18.53 -15.71
N THR A 2 -9.21 -17.97 -14.76
CA THR A 2 -9.66 -16.57 -14.83
C THR A 2 -8.51 -15.67 -14.37
N LEU A 3 -8.06 -14.75 -15.24
CA LEU A 3 -7.11 -13.72 -14.84
C LEU A 3 -7.79 -12.83 -13.78
N LYS A 4 -7.34 -12.89 -12.53
CA LYS A 4 -7.75 -11.93 -11.49
C LYS A 4 -7.03 -10.61 -11.80
N THR A 5 -7.79 -9.57 -12.13
CA THR A 5 -7.27 -8.21 -12.33
C THR A 5 -7.80 -7.30 -11.24
N ILE A 6 -6.96 -6.41 -10.72
CA ILE A 6 -7.37 -5.37 -9.77
C ILE A 6 -7.49 -4.05 -10.52
N GLY A 7 -8.67 -3.45 -10.48
CA GLY A 7 -8.96 -2.16 -11.10
C GLY A 7 -9.20 -1.06 -10.07
N PRO A 8 -9.21 0.21 -10.51
CA PRO A 8 -9.61 1.32 -9.65
C PRO A 8 -11.03 1.11 -9.12
N THR A 9 -11.21 1.30 -7.81
CA THR A 9 -12.49 1.24 -7.12
C THR A 9 -12.79 2.60 -6.50
N ALA A 10 -14.03 3.09 -6.64
CA ALA A 10 -14.41 4.36 -6.03
C ALA A 10 -14.27 4.28 -4.50
N PRO A 11 -13.79 5.35 -3.83
CA PRO A 11 -13.74 5.37 -2.38
C PRO A 11 -15.16 5.27 -1.78
N PRO A 12 -15.32 4.62 -0.61
CA PRO A 12 -16.60 4.57 0.09
C PRO A 12 -17.16 5.98 0.37
N LYS A 13 -18.50 6.11 0.39
CA LYS A 13 -19.18 7.38 0.67
C LYS A 13 -18.79 7.95 2.04
N ASP A 14 -18.68 7.07 3.03
CA ASP A 14 -18.19 7.41 4.36
C ASP A 14 -16.75 6.94 4.50
N PHE A 15 -15.83 7.88 4.74
CA PHE A 15 -14.42 7.54 4.89
C PHE A 15 -14.14 7.05 6.31
N VAL A 16 -13.93 5.74 6.46
CA VAL A 16 -13.51 5.11 7.71
C VAL A 16 -12.02 4.73 7.59
N PRO A 17 -11.09 5.42 8.29
CA PRO A 17 -9.65 5.20 8.11
C PRO A 17 -9.20 3.75 8.32
N LEU A 18 -9.79 3.06 9.30
CA LEU A 18 -9.44 1.69 9.63
C LEU A 18 -9.89 0.70 8.54
N GLU A 19 -11.09 0.89 7.98
CA GLU A 19 -11.59 0.08 6.87
C GLU A 19 -10.73 0.30 5.61
N PHE A 20 -10.40 1.55 5.32
CA PHE A 20 -9.55 1.88 4.18
C PHE A 20 -8.13 1.30 4.33
N LEU A 21 -7.57 1.30 5.55
CA LEU A 21 -6.30 0.63 5.81
C LEU A 21 -6.39 -0.90 5.63
N ASN A 22 -7.49 -1.53 6.06
CA ASN A 22 -7.72 -2.96 5.80
C ASN A 22 -7.79 -3.25 4.29
N TYR A 23 -8.44 -2.37 3.52
CA TYR A 23 -8.44 -2.46 2.07
C TYR A 23 -7.02 -2.34 1.48
N LEU A 24 -6.19 -1.41 1.97
CA LEU A 24 -4.79 -1.28 1.54
C LEU A 24 -3.95 -2.54 1.86
N LEU A 25 -4.21 -3.21 3.00
CA LEU A 25 -3.63 -4.52 3.31
C LEU A 25 -4.04 -5.59 2.29
N THR A 26 -5.31 -5.64 1.90
CA THR A 26 -5.78 -6.54 0.85
C THR A 26 -5.07 -6.28 -0.48
N LEU A 27 -4.92 -5.00 -0.88
CA LEU A 27 -4.19 -4.63 -2.11
C LEU A 27 -2.72 -5.10 -2.07
N LEU A 28 -2.05 -5.00 -0.91
CA LEU A 28 -0.68 -5.48 -0.74
C LEU A 28 -0.58 -7.00 -0.94
N HIS A 29 -1.51 -7.76 -0.34
CA HIS A 29 -1.54 -9.22 -0.49
C HIS A 29 -1.87 -9.64 -1.92
N ASP A 30 -2.87 -9.02 -2.54
CA ASP A 30 -3.25 -9.32 -3.92
C ASP A 30 -2.10 -8.98 -4.89
N SER A 31 -1.41 -7.86 -4.69
CA SER A 31 -0.23 -7.49 -5.49
C SER A 31 0.89 -8.54 -5.38
N ARG A 32 1.12 -9.12 -4.20
CA ARG A 32 2.06 -10.24 -4.04
C ARG A 32 1.59 -11.50 -4.76
N GLN A 33 0.31 -11.85 -4.64
CA GLN A 33 -0.26 -13.04 -5.30
C GLN A 33 -0.21 -12.95 -6.83
N LEU A 34 -0.34 -11.75 -7.39
CA LEU A 34 -0.23 -11.49 -8.83
C LEU A 34 1.22 -11.43 -9.33
N GLY A 35 2.21 -11.58 -8.45
CA GLY A 35 3.63 -11.51 -8.80
C GLY A 35 4.14 -10.08 -9.03
N TRP A 36 3.33 -9.05 -8.74
CA TRP A 36 3.70 -7.64 -8.89
C TRP A 36 4.68 -7.15 -7.82
N ILE A 37 4.83 -7.92 -6.74
CA ILE A 37 5.87 -7.78 -5.73
C ILE A 37 6.66 -9.07 -5.74
N THR A 38 7.93 -9.04 -6.14
CA THR A 38 8.76 -10.25 -6.33
C THR A 38 9.66 -10.55 -5.12
N GLY A 39 10.05 -9.54 -4.33
CA GLY A 39 10.89 -9.72 -3.14
C GLY A 39 10.09 -10.03 -1.87
N ASP A 40 10.32 -11.20 -1.25
CA ASP A 40 9.69 -11.56 0.04
C ASP A 40 9.99 -10.54 1.14
N GLY A 41 11.25 -10.08 1.23
CA GLY A 41 11.64 -9.06 2.20
C GLY A 41 10.88 -7.74 2.02
N VAL A 42 10.55 -7.36 0.77
CA VAL A 42 9.79 -6.15 0.46
C VAL A 42 8.34 -6.30 0.89
N HIS A 43 7.70 -7.42 0.55
CA HIS A 43 6.32 -7.69 0.98
C HIS A 43 6.19 -7.64 2.51
N GLN A 44 7.09 -8.32 3.23
CA GLN A 44 7.07 -8.35 4.70
C GLN A 44 7.34 -6.97 5.31
N SER A 45 8.29 -6.21 4.74
CA SER A 45 8.61 -4.86 5.21
C SER A 45 7.43 -3.89 5.05
N LEU A 46 6.75 -3.92 3.91
CA LEU A 46 5.54 -3.13 3.65
C LEU A 46 4.38 -3.58 4.55
N LEU A 47 4.18 -4.88 4.70
CA LEU A 47 3.13 -5.46 5.55
C LEU A 47 3.31 -5.01 7.01
N ALA A 48 4.54 -5.10 7.54
CA ALA A 48 4.85 -4.67 8.90
C ALA A 48 4.49 -3.19 9.13
N LYS A 49 4.76 -2.31 8.15
CA LYS A 49 4.41 -0.89 8.26
C LYS A 49 2.90 -0.66 8.30
N LEU A 50 2.14 -1.33 7.43
CA LEU A 50 0.68 -1.23 7.42
C LEU A 50 0.05 -1.81 8.71
N LEU A 51 0.53 -2.96 9.19
CA LEU A 51 0.07 -3.54 10.46
C LEU A 51 0.42 -2.65 11.66
N ASN A 52 1.59 -2.02 11.66
CA ASN A 52 1.94 -1.06 12.70
C ASN A 52 1.02 0.16 12.65
N ALA A 53 0.77 0.72 11.46
CA ALA A 53 -0.15 1.84 11.29
C ALA A 53 -1.56 1.48 11.77
N LYS A 54 -2.01 0.26 11.49
CA LYS A 54 -3.30 -0.29 11.97
C LYS A 54 -3.41 -0.25 13.47
N ARG A 55 -2.45 -0.86 14.16
CA ARG A 55 -2.41 -0.89 15.64
C ARG A 55 -2.40 0.52 16.24
N LYS A 56 -1.75 1.47 15.56
CA LYS A 56 -1.69 2.87 16.02
C LYS A 56 -3.01 3.60 15.80
N LEU A 57 -3.72 3.36 14.70
CA LEU A 57 -5.06 3.90 14.49
C LEU A 57 -6.07 3.33 15.49
N GLU A 58 -6.04 2.01 15.73
CA GLU A 58 -6.89 1.34 16.73
C GLU A 58 -6.67 1.90 18.14
N ALA A 59 -5.44 2.30 18.46
CA ALA A 59 -5.08 2.93 19.73
C ALA A 59 -5.36 4.45 19.79
N GLY A 60 -6.00 5.04 18.79
CA GLY A 60 -6.25 6.50 18.70
C GLY A 60 -4.99 7.34 18.43
N GLN A 61 -3.86 6.72 18.10
CA GLN A 61 -2.57 7.38 17.86
C GLN A 61 -2.42 7.80 16.38
N GLY A 62 -3.35 8.64 15.91
CA GLY A 62 -3.46 9.05 14.50
C GLY A 62 -2.17 9.63 13.90
N ALA A 63 -1.52 10.57 14.59
CA ALA A 63 -0.26 11.16 14.12
C ALA A 63 0.88 10.13 13.97
N VAL A 64 0.94 9.15 14.86
CA VAL A 64 1.92 8.06 14.78
C VAL A 64 1.62 7.15 13.60
N ALA A 65 0.35 6.81 13.39
CA ALA A 65 -0.07 6.05 12.22
C ALA A 65 0.23 6.78 10.91
N LYS A 66 0.04 8.11 10.86
CA LYS A 66 0.37 8.96 9.71
C LYS A 66 1.86 8.93 9.37
N ASN A 67 2.74 8.94 10.38
CA ASN A 67 4.18 8.78 10.18
C ASN A 67 4.55 7.38 9.64
N LEU A 68 3.90 6.33 10.13
CA LEU A 68 4.10 4.97 9.64
C LEU A 68 3.62 4.79 8.19
N LEU A 69 2.50 5.41 7.82
CA LEU A 69 2.03 5.44 6.43
C LEU A 69 2.99 6.22 5.52
N LYS A 70 3.55 7.34 6.00
CA LYS A 70 4.59 8.06 5.25
C LYS A 70 5.81 7.17 5.00
N ALA A 71 6.25 6.41 6.00
CA ALA A 71 7.34 5.46 5.84
C ALA A 71 7.01 4.34 4.84
N PHE A 72 5.76 3.85 4.83
CA PHE A 72 5.26 2.92 3.82
C PHE A 72 5.34 3.53 2.41
N LEU A 73 4.83 4.76 2.22
CA LEU A 73 4.86 5.44 0.93
C LEU A 73 6.27 5.66 0.40
N ASN A 74 7.19 6.08 1.27
CA ASN A 74 8.59 6.27 0.92
C ASN A 74 9.24 4.95 0.45
N GLU A 75 8.95 3.84 1.14
CA GLU A 75 9.48 2.53 0.74
C GLU A 75 8.88 2.07 -0.58
N VAL A 76 7.55 2.17 -0.74
CA VAL A 76 6.88 1.88 -2.02
C VAL A 76 7.60 2.65 -3.12
N GLN A 77 7.77 3.96 -3.00
CA GLN A 77 8.47 4.75 -4.01
C GLN A 77 9.92 4.30 -4.26
N ALA A 78 10.67 3.93 -3.22
CA ALA A 78 12.08 3.52 -3.35
C ALA A 78 12.28 2.15 -4.04
N VAL A 79 11.37 1.21 -3.78
CA VAL A 79 11.46 -0.18 -4.26
C VAL A 79 10.68 -0.42 -5.55
N SER A 80 10.00 0.60 -6.06
CA SER A 80 9.14 0.53 -7.25
C SER A 80 9.76 1.11 -8.52
N CYS A 81 9.07 0.86 -9.62
CA CYS A 81 9.19 1.56 -10.89
C CYS A 81 8.08 2.62 -11.00
N PRO A 82 8.35 3.91 -10.73
CA PRO A 82 7.31 4.95 -10.81
C PRO A 82 6.88 5.27 -12.25
N GLU A 83 7.72 4.95 -13.24
CA GLU A 83 7.43 5.13 -14.68
C GLU A 83 7.24 3.78 -15.38
N PHE A 84 6.63 3.79 -16.57
CA PHE A 84 6.44 2.58 -17.39
C PHE A 84 7.76 1.88 -17.75
N THR A 85 8.85 2.64 -17.77
CA THR A 85 10.21 2.11 -17.91
C THR A 85 10.80 1.89 -16.52
N CYS A 86 11.13 0.63 -16.20
CA CYS A 86 11.81 0.29 -14.95
C CYS A 86 13.30 0.05 -15.17
N PRO A 87 14.18 1.04 -14.94
CA PRO A 87 15.61 0.80 -14.98
C PRO A 87 16.01 -0.07 -13.77
N GLY A 88 16.17 -1.37 -14.03
CA GLY A 88 16.63 -2.37 -13.07
C GLY A 88 15.53 -3.34 -12.63
N ASN A 89 15.95 -4.49 -12.07
CA ASN A 89 15.07 -5.51 -11.51
C ASN A 89 14.50 -5.07 -10.15
N LYS A 90 13.77 -3.95 -10.14
CA LYS A 90 13.09 -3.48 -8.93
C LYS A 90 12.08 -4.53 -8.48
N PRO A 91 11.96 -4.77 -7.17
CA PRO A 91 11.12 -5.83 -6.64
C PRO A 91 9.62 -5.51 -6.66
N LEU A 92 9.22 -4.32 -7.10
CA LEU A 92 7.84 -3.85 -7.16
C LEU A 92 7.56 -3.18 -8.52
N THR A 93 6.56 -3.70 -9.23
CA THR A 93 6.15 -3.27 -10.58
C THR A 93 5.43 -1.92 -10.59
N SER A 94 5.18 -1.34 -11.76
CA SER A 94 4.40 -0.10 -11.88
C SER A 94 2.93 -0.27 -11.49
N GLU A 95 2.34 -1.45 -11.70
CA GLU A 95 0.97 -1.77 -11.28
C GLU A 95 0.82 -1.79 -9.77
N ALA A 96 1.72 -2.49 -9.07
CA ALA A 96 1.72 -2.48 -7.61
C ALA A 96 2.11 -1.09 -7.05
N TYR A 97 2.95 -0.32 -7.74
CA TYR A 97 3.25 1.06 -7.36
C TYR A 97 1.99 1.91 -7.39
N ALA A 98 1.27 1.93 -8.52
CA ALA A 98 0.07 2.74 -8.69
C ALA A 98 -0.99 2.37 -7.63
N LEU A 99 -1.23 1.07 -7.41
CA LEU A 99 -2.20 0.63 -6.41
C LEU A 99 -1.79 1.01 -4.99
N LEU A 100 -0.55 0.72 -4.57
CA LEU A 100 -0.15 0.90 -3.19
C LEU A 100 0.13 2.36 -2.85
N TYR A 101 0.78 3.10 -3.74
CA TYR A 101 1.17 4.48 -3.51
C TYR A 101 -0.06 5.40 -3.47
N PHE A 102 -0.91 5.36 -4.50
CA PHE A 102 -2.03 6.30 -4.57
C PHE A 102 -3.12 5.99 -3.52
N ASN A 103 -3.41 4.72 -3.23
CA ASN A 103 -4.32 4.38 -2.12
C ASN A 103 -3.69 4.73 -0.76
N GLY A 104 -2.40 4.45 -0.56
CA GLY A 104 -1.70 4.84 0.67
C GLY A 104 -1.67 6.35 0.90
N GLN A 105 -1.46 7.13 -0.16
CA GLN A 105 -1.46 8.59 -0.13
C GLN A 105 -2.85 9.13 0.21
N TYR A 106 -3.90 8.59 -0.43
CA TYR A 106 -5.28 8.95 -0.15
C TYR A 106 -5.63 8.80 1.34
N LEU A 107 -5.19 7.70 1.96
CA LEU A 107 -5.35 7.46 3.39
C LEU A 107 -4.51 8.43 4.23
N TRP A 108 -3.23 8.59 3.90
CA TRP A 108 -2.29 9.44 4.63
C TRP A 108 -2.76 10.90 4.72
N GLU A 109 -3.29 11.46 3.64
CA GLU A 109 -3.80 12.85 3.57
C GLU A 109 -5.04 13.07 4.45
N ARG A 110 -5.77 12.01 4.78
CA ARG A 110 -7.03 12.07 5.54
C ARG A 110 -6.88 11.65 7.01
N LEU A 111 -5.72 11.14 7.40
CA LEU A 111 -5.43 10.96 8.82
C LEU A 111 -5.19 12.32 9.49
N PRO A 112 -5.61 12.50 10.76
CA PRO A 112 -5.25 13.68 11.54
C PRO A 112 -3.73 13.84 11.64
#